data_AF-A0A1G7W7J2-F1
#
_entry.id   AF-A0A1G7W7J2-F1
#
_cell.length_a   1.000
_cell.length_b   1.000
_cell.length_c   1.000
_cell.angle_alpha   90.00
_cell.angle_beta   90.00
_cell.angle_gamma   90.00
#
_symmetry.space_group_name_H-M   'P 1'
#
loop_
_entity.id
_entity.type
_entity.pdbx_description
1 polymer ?
#
loop_
_entity_poly.entity_id
_entity_poly.type
_entity_poly.pdbx_seq_one_letter_code
_entity_poly.pdbx_strand_id
1 'polypeptide(L)'
;MKRFPGLSRATAYRDCANALSLFGDIAQSTKQGIKHLATEIVKDAIGIARIKNNEVAMIQGAKEMASINGVNTVDPDLPDFSKLEPNTYNISLPQNVISALQSMITGGHINLGGLVNEMSKHADEAEIIKDDESD
;
A
#
# COMPACT_ATOMS: atom_id res chain seq x y z
N MET A 1 1.99 -16.60 -0.97
CA MET A 1 3.01 -17.07 0.00
C MET A 1 3.37 -15.94 0.97
N LYS A 2 3.29 -16.16 2.29
CA LYS A 2 3.87 -15.22 3.28
C LYS A 2 5.39 -15.37 3.23
N ARG A 3 6.12 -14.26 3.02
CA ARG A 3 7.60 -14.25 2.94
C ARG A 3 8.28 -14.70 4.25
N PHE A 4 7.58 -14.64 5.38
CA PHE A 4 8.03 -15.15 6.67
C PHE A 4 6.94 -16.01 7.30
N PRO A 5 7.03 -17.35 7.22
CA PRO A 5 6.09 -18.24 7.90
C PRO A 5 6.34 -18.17 9.43
N GLY A 6 5.31 -17.83 10.20
CA GLY A 6 5.35 -17.80 11.67
C GLY A 6 5.41 -16.40 12.32
N LEU A 7 5.73 -15.35 11.57
CA LEU A 7 5.79 -13.98 12.11
C LEU A 7 4.51 -13.20 11.78
N SER A 8 3.87 -12.61 12.79
CA SER A 8 2.77 -11.68 12.59
C SER A 8 3.30 -10.40 11.92
N ARG A 9 2.54 -9.83 10.96
CA ARG A 9 2.87 -8.55 10.33
C ARG A 9 3.06 -7.43 11.35
N ALA A 10 2.28 -7.46 12.43
CA ALA A 10 2.37 -6.47 13.51
C ALA A 10 3.70 -6.58 14.28
N THR A 11 4.17 -7.81 14.53
CA THR A 11 5.46 -8.06 15.19
C THR A 11 6.61 -7.59 14.30
N ALA A 12 6.59 -7.93 13.01
CA ALA A 12 7.59 -7.47 12.05
C ALA A 12 7.69 -5.93 12.00
N TYR A 13 6.55 -5.24 12.01
CA TYR A 13 6.51 -3.77 12.00
C TYR A 13 7.11 -3.17 13.29
N ARG A 14 6.77 -3.74 14.45
CA ARG A 14 7.32 -3.33 15.75
C ARG A 14 8.83 -3.53 15.80
N ASP A 15 9.33 -4.66 15.33
CA ASP A 15 10.76 -4.97 15.36
C ASP A 15 11.55 -4.02 14.45
N CYS A 16 11.04 -3.74 13.25
CA CYS A 16 11.61 -2.73 12.36
C CYS A 16 11.60 -1.33 13.00
N ALA A 17 10.51 -0.92 13.64
CA ALA A 17 10.41 0.37 14.31
C ALA A 17 11.37 0.49 15.51
N ASN A 18 11.49 -0.59 16.30
CA ASN A 18 12.43 -0.67 17.42
C ASN A 18 13.88 -0.61 16.94
N ALA A 19 14.21 -1.30 15.84
CA ALA A 19 15.53 -1.21 15.22
C ALA A 19 15.82 0.21 14.72
N LEU A 20 14.86 0.88 14.08
CA LEU A 20 15.00 2.26 13.64
C LEU A 20 15.21 3.23 14.82
N SER A 21 14.53 3.00 15.94
CA SER A 21 14.66 3.79 17.17
C SER A 21 16.03 3.62 17.84
N LEU A 22 16.52 2.37 17.91
CA LEU A 22 17.79 2.04 18.55
C LEU A 22 19.01 2.50 17.76
N PHE A 23 18.99 2.29 16.44
CA PHE A 23 20.14 2.57 15.58
C PHE A 23 20.05 3.92 14.85
N GLY A 24 18.88 4.57 14.90
CA GLY A 24 18.59 5.78 14.16
C GLY A 24 18.45 5.52 12.65
N ASP A 25 17.71 6.39 11.98
CA ASP A 25 17.69 6.41 10.52
C ASP A 25 18.88 7.25 10.02
N ILE A 26 19.95 6.56 9.61
CA ILE A 26 21.17 7.18 9.08
C ILE A 26 20.86 8.04 7.84
N ALA A 27 19.92 7.60 6.99
CA ALA A 27 19.57 8.33 5.78
C ALA A 27 18.84 9.63 6.12
N GLN A 28 17.93 9.61 7.11
CA GLN A 28 17.32 10.84 7.61
C GLN A 28 18.33 11.74 8.34
N SER A 29 19.17 11.18 9.20
CA SER A 29 20.19 11.94 9.93
C SER A 29 21.12 12.69 8.99
N THR A 30 21.61 12.01 7.93
CA THR A 30 22.47 12.63 6.91
C THR A 30 21.75 13.78 6.18
N LYS A 31 20.48 13.58 5.80
CA LYS A 31 19.66 14.63 5.16
C LYS A 31 19.46 15.83 6.09
N GLN A 32 19.18 15.60 7.36
CA GLN A 32 19.00 16.68 8.35
C GLN A 32 20.32 17.43 8.60
N GLY A 33 21.45 16.74 8.62
CA GLY A 33 22.77 17.37 8.71
C GLY A 33 23.06 18.29 7.53
N ILE A 34 22.81 17.81 6.30
CA ILE A 34 22.97 18.63 5.08
C ILE A 34 22.00 19.82 5.10
N LYS A 35 20.74 19.60 5.48
CA LYS A 35 19.71 20.65 5.60
C LYS A 35 20.13 21.72 6.60
N HIS A 36 20.67 21.33 7.74
CA HIS A 36 21.17 22.25 8.77
C HIS A 36 22.33 23.10 8.25
N LEU A 37 23.34 22.46 7.66
CA LEU A 37 24.51 23.16 7.09
C LEU A 37 24.11 24.13 5.97
N ALA A 38 23.22 23.71 5.06
CA ALA A 38 22.70 24.59 4.02
C ALA A 38 21.93 25.78 4.61
N THR A 39 21.18 25.57 5.69
CA THR A 39 20.44 26.63 6.37
C THR A 39 21.38 27.66 7.00
N GLU A 40 22.49 27.24 7.61
CA GLU A 40 23.50 28.15 8.17
C GLU A 40 24.15 29.01 7.08
N ILE A 41 24.58 28.40 5.97
CA ILE A 41 25.18 29.13 4.84
C ILE A 41 24.23 30.21 4.30
N VAL A 42 22.93 29.89 4.15
CA VAL A 42 21.94 30.85 3.66
C VAL A 42 21.69 31.97 4.68
N LYS A 43 21.67 31.66 5.99
CA LYS A 43 21.54 32.69 7.04
C LYS A 43 22.72 33.66 7.02
N ASP A 44 23.94 33.16 6.86
CA ASP A 44 25.14 34.00 6.77
C ASP A 44 25.09 34.88 5.52
N ALA A 45 24.70 34.32 4.37
CA ALA A 45 24.53 35.07 3.13
C ALA A 45 23.49 36.20 3.26
N ILE A 46 22.36 35.94 3.93
CA ILE A 46 21.35 36.96 4.23
C ILE A 46 21.90 38.02 5.18
N GLY A 47 22.70 37.62 6.19
CA GLY A 47 23.38 38.54 7.09
C GLY A 47 24.30 39.51 6.35
N ILE A 48 25.11 38.99 5.42
CA ILE A 48 25.98 39.81 4.56
C ILE A 48 25.15 40.72 3.63
N ALA A 49 24.08 40.21 3.04
CA ALA A 49 23.19 40.98 2.17
C ALA A 49 22.51 42.14 2.92
N ARG A 50 22.14 41.92 4.19
CA ARG A 50 21.58 42.95 5.07
C ARG A 50 22.58 44.07 5.34
N ILE A 51 23.84 43.74 5.63
CA ILE A 51 24.90 44.74 5.82
C ILE A 51 25.12 45.56 4.55
N LYS A 52 25.04 44.91 3.38
CA LYS A 52 25.20 45.55 2.07
C LYS A 52 23.94 46.28 1.57
N ASN A 53 22.85 46.31 2.33
CA ASN A 53 21.53 46.84 1.92
C ASN A 53 21.06 46.32 0.55
N ASN A 54 21.32 45.05 0.25
CA ASN A 54 20.90 44.43 -1.00
C ASN A 54 19.59 43.65 -0.79
N GLU A 55 18.47 44.31 -1.05
CA GLU A 55 17.13 43.74 -0.90
C GLU A 55 16.89 42.50 -1.78
N VAL A 56 17.42 42.50 -3.00
CA VAL A 56 17.25 41.38 -3.95
C VAL A 56 17.90 40.11 -3.40
N ALA A 57 19.12 40.23 -2.86
CA ALA A 57 19.83 39.10 -2.27
C ALA A 57 19.15 38.59 -0.99
N MET A 58 18.52 39.47 -0.21
CA MET A 58 17.73 39.07 0.96
C MET A 58 16.47 38.29 0.57
N ILE A 59 15.73 38.76 -0.45
CA ILE A 59 14.53 38.08 -0.96
C ILE A 59 14.90 36.71 -1.54
N GLN A 60 15.99 36.62 -2.29
CA GLN A 60 16.46 35.34 -2.83
C GLN A 60 16.85 34.38 -1.70
N GLY A 61 17.62 34.84 -0.70
CA GLY A 61 17.98 34.01 0.44
C GLY A 61 16.76 33.48 1.22
N ALA A 62 15.72 34.31 1.38
CA ALA A 62 14.48 33.87 2.02
C ALA A 62 13.75 32.78 1.22
N LYS A 63 13.74 32.87 -0.12
CA LYS A 63 13.17 31.83 -1.00
C LYS A 63 13.96 30.52 -0.91
N GLU A 64 15.29 30.59 -0.95
CA GLU A 64 16.13 29.40 -0.81
C GLU A 64 15.96 28.73 0.56
N MET A 65 15.81 29.53 1.62
CA MET A 65 15.53 29.01 2.96
C MET A 65 14.18 28.31 3.06
N ALA A 66 13.14 28.82 2.39
CA ALA A 66 11.84 28.15 2.30
C ALA A 66 11.91 26.83 1.51
N SER A 67 12.74 26.80 0.46
CA SER A 67 13.00 25.60 -0.36
C SER A 67 13.72 24.51 0.43
N ILE A 68 14.83 24.86 1.10
CA ILE A 68 15.62 23.94 1.96
C ILE A 68 14.73 23.35 3.06
N ASN A 69 13.85 24.17 3.64
CA ASN A 69 12.98 23.73 4.71
C ASN A 69 11.81 22.84 4.26
N GLY A 70 11.53 22.78 2.97
CA GLY A 70 10.42 21.98 2.43
C GLY A 70 9.05 22.56 2.79
N VAL A 71 8.97 23.86 3.12
CA VAL A 71 7.70 24.54 3.41
C VAL A 71 6.80 24.58 2.17
N ASN A 72 7.41 24.54 0.98
CA ASN A 72 6.72 24.55 -0.31
C ASN A 72 6.47 23.16 -0.90
N THR A 73 7.04 22.10 -0.32
CA THR A 73 6.76 20.73 -0.76
C THR A 73 5.51 20.25 -0.04
N VAL A 74 4.54 19.77 -0.80
CA VAL A 74 3.30 19.13 -0.31
C VAL A 74 3.66 18.16 0.82
N ASP A 75 2.98 18.34 1.95
CA ASP A 75 3.26 17.67 3.22
C ASP A 75 3.54 16.16 3.01
N PRO A 76 4.75 15.68 3.28
CA PRO A 76 5.11 14.27 3.06
C PRO A 76 4.32 13.31 3.96
N ASP A 77 3.67 13.81 5.01
CA ASP A 77 2.79 13.04 5.88
C ASP A 77 1.32 13.02 5.41
N LEU A 78 0.98 13.74 4.34
CA LEU A 78 -0.35 13.63 3.73
C LEU A 78 -0.43 12.32 2.94
N PRO A 79 -1.31 11.37 3.30
CA PRO A 79 -1.49 10.16 2.51
C PRO A 79 -1.98 10.54 1.11
N ASP A 80 -1.29 10.02 0.10
CA ASP A 80 -1.64 10.18 -1.30
C ASP A 80 -2.97 9.46 -1.57
N PHE A 81 -4.07 10.20 -1.50
CA PHE A 81 -5.43 9.67 -1.67
C PHE A 81 -5.66 9.08 -3.07
N SER A 82 -4.82 9.40 -4.05
CA SER A 82 -4.86 8.78 -5.38
C SER A 82 -4.37 7.33 -5.36
N LYS A 83 -3.65 6.89 -4.33
CA LYS A 83 -3.21 5.49 -4.14
C LYS A 83 -4.19 4.65 -3.33
N LEU A 84 -5.26 5.24 -2.80
CA LEU A 84 -6.36 4.55 -2.13
C LEU A 84 -7.41 4.07 -3.14
N GLU A 85 -7.00 3.57 -4.30
CA GLU A 85 -7.95 2.99 -5.25
C GLU A 85 -8.57 1.72 -4.62
N PRO A 86 -9.92 1.64 -4.55
CA PRO A 86 -10.59 0.46 -4.02
C PRO A 86 -10.31 -0.73 -4.93
N ASN A 87 -9.83 -1.84 -4.35
CA ASN A 87 -9.60 -3.08 -5.09
C ASN A 87 -10.92 -3.55 -5.75
N THR A 88 -11.02 -3.40 -7.06
CA THR A 88 -12.14 -3.91 -7.84
C THR A 88 -11.92 -5.41 -8.10
N TYR A 89 -12.71 -6.25 -7.44
CA TYR A 89 -12.72 -7.68 -7.73
C TYR A 89 -13.67 -7.93 -8.89
N ASN A 90 -13.13 -8.16 -10.08
CA ASN A 90 -13.90 -8.63 -11.22
C ASN A 90 -14.25 -10.11 -11.00
N ILE A 91 -15.40 -10.36 -10.37
CA ILE A 91 -15.96 -11.71 -10.24
C ILE A 91 -16.56 -12.09 -11.62
N SER A 92 -15.78 -12.77 -12.46
CA SER A 92 -16.30 -13.36 -13.70
C SER A 92 -17.00 -14.68 -13.37
N LEU A 93 -18.33 -14.66 -13.28
CA LEU A 93 -19.12 -15.88 -13.15
C LEU A 93 -19.25 -16.55 -14.53
N PRO A 94 -19.11 -17.88 -14.62
CA PRO A 94 -19.39 -18.60 -15.85
C PRO A 94 -20.87 -18.43 -16.23
N GLN A 95 -21.15 -18.35 -17.54
CA GLN A 95 -22.45 -17.95 -18.09
C GLN A 95 -23.63 -18.81 -17.58
N ASN A 96 -23.34 -20.08 -17.27
CA ASN A 96 -24.29 -21.08 -16.78
C ASN A 96 -24.84 -20.73 -15.39
N VAL A 97 -24.04 -20.04 -14.57
CA VAL A 97 -24.44 -19.60 -13.22
C VAL A 97 -25.23 -18.29 -13.28
N ILE A 98 -24.94 -17.43 -14.27
CA ILE A 98 -25.68 -16.19 -14.50
C ILE A 98 -27.11 -16.49 -14.97
N SER A 99 -27.28 -17.45 -15.90
CA SER A 99 -28.60 -17.86 -16.37
C SER A 99 -29.41 -18.55 -15.26
N ALA A 100 -28.77 -19.37 -14.43
CA ALA A 100 -29.38 -19.96 -13.24
C ALA A 100 -29.82 -18.89 -12.23
N LEU A 101 -28.98 -17.90 -11.91
CA LEU A 101 -29.31 -16.77 -11.03
C LEU A 101 -30.42 -15.89 -11.61
N GLN A 102 -30.42 -15.61 -12.92
CA GLN A 102 -31.49 -14.85 -13.58
C GLN A 102 -32.82 -15.61 -13.54
N SER A 103 -32.81 -16.93 -13.73
CA SER A 103 -34.01 -17.76 -13.60
C SER A 103 -34.54 -17.77 -12.15
N MET A 104 -33.63 -17.72 -11.16
CA MET A 104 -33.97 -17.64 -9.74
C MET A 104 -34.61 -16.29 -9.37
N ILE A 105 -34.07 -15.18 -9.88
CA ILE A 105 -34.59 -13.82 -9.62
C ILE A 105 -35.94 -13.59 -10.30
N THR A 106 -36.13 -14.12 -11.50
CA THR A 106 -37.33 -13.84 -12.32
C THR A 106 -38.48 -14.80 -12.03
N GLY A 107 -38.18 -16.04 -11.67
CA GLY A 107 -39.18 -17.10 -11.49
C GLY A 107 -39.43 -17.52 -10.05
N GLY A 108 -38.55 -17.24 -9.09
CA GLY A 108 -38.71 -17.69 -7.70
C GLY A 108 -38.75 -19.22 -7.49
N HIS A 109 -38.48 -20.02 -8.53
CA HIS A 109 -38.45 -21.48 -8.49
C HIS A 109 -37.21 -21.97 -9.22
N ILE A 110 -36.38 -22.78 -8.56
CA ILE A 110 -35.20 -23.40 -9.19
C ILE A 110 -35.63 -24.78 -9.67
N ASN A 111 -35.53 -25.01 -10.99
CA ASN A 111 -35.78 -26.34 -11.54
C ASN A 111 -34.48 -27.16 -11.50
N LEU A 112 -34.26 -27.88 -10.39
CA LEU A 112 -33.05 -28.66 -10.10
C LEU A 112 -32.88 -29.90 -10.99
N GLY A 113 -33.91 -30.29 -11.76
CA GLY A 113 -33.86 -31.50 -12.59
C GLY A 113 -32.81 -31.46 -13.71
N GLY A 114 -32.48 -30.28 -14.23
CA GLY A 114 -31.41 -30.12 -15.22
C GLY A 114 -30.00 -30.22 -14.63
N LEU A 115 -29.82 -29.73 -13.40
CA LEU A 115 -28.53 -29.68 -12.71
C LEU A 115 -28.11 -31.07 -12.19
N VAL A 116 -29.08 -31.86 -11.73
CA VAL A 116 -28.85 -33.24 -11.26
C VAL A 116 -28.43 -34.18 -12.39
N ASN A 117 -28.94 -33.99 -13.61
CA ASN A 117 -28.57 -34.80 -14.76
C ASN A 117 -27.13 -34.57 -15.26
N GLU A 118 -26.60 -33.35 -15.12
CA GLU A 118 -25.18 -33.08 -15.44
C GLU A 118 -24.25 -33.52 -14.31
N MET A 119 -24.67 -33.41 -13.04
CA MET A 119 -23.91 -33.98 -11.92
C MET A 119 -23.85 -35.51 -11.95
N SER A 120 -24.91 -36.17 -12.42
CA SER A 120 -24.93 -37.64 -12.59
C SER A 120 -23.90 -38.12 -13.61
N LYS A 121 -23.58 -37.33 -14.64
CA LYS A 121 -22.51 -37.67 -15.61
C LYS A 121 -21.11 -37.62 -15.00
N HIS A 122 -20.90 -36.86 -13.94
CA HIS A 122 -19.63 -36.81 -13.21
C HIS A 122 -19.58 -37.74 -11.99
N ALA A 123 -20.71 -38.35 -11.62
CA ALA A 123 -20.79 -39.32 -10.53
C ALA A 123 -20.32 -40.72 -10.94
N ASP A 124 -20.39 -41.07 -12.23
CA ASP A 124 -19.97 -42.38 -12.75
C ASP A 124 -18.43 -42.56 -12.79
N GLU A 125 -17.64 -41.50 -12.53
CA GLU A 125 -16.17 -41.57 -12.50
C GLU A 125 -15.58 -41.64 -11.07
N ALA A 126 -16.42 -41.74 -10.03
CA ALA A 126 -15.92 -41.89 -8.66
C ALA A 126 -15.48 -43.34 -8.40
N GLU A 127 -14.18 -43.62 -8.55
CA GLU A 127 -13.56 -44.88 -8.08
C GLU A 127 -13.73 -45.06 -6.56
N ILE A 128 -14.28 -46.20 -6.16
CA ILE A 128 -14.39 -46.63 -4.77
C ILE A 128 -12.99 -47.04 -4.29
N ILE A 129 -12.36 -46.19 -3.48
CA ILE A 129 -11.17 -46.57 -2.71
C ILE A 129 -11.64 -47.50 -1.59
N LYS A 130 -11.24 -48.77 -1.63
CA LYS A 130 -11.41 -49.70 -0.50
C LYS A 130 -10.46 -49.27 0.61
N ASP A 131 -11.01 -48.97 1.78
CA ASP A 131 -10.23 -48.79 3.00
C ASP A 131 -9.64 -50.15 3.39
N ASP A 132 -8.31 -50.25 3.38
CA ASP A 132 -7.58 -51.37 3.96
C ASP A 132 -7.74 -51.31 5.49
N GLU A 133 -8.47 -52.26 6.07
CA GLU A 133 -8.26 -52.67 7.46
C GLU A 133 -6.86 -53.30 7.54
N SER A 134 -6.02 -52.78 8.44
CA SER A 134 -4.75 -53.41 8.82
C SER A 134 -4.45 -53.11 10.28
N ASP A 135 -4.31 -54.20 11.03
CA ASP A 135 -3.89 -54.35 12.43
C ASP A 135 -2.65 -53.53 12.85
#